data_AF-A0A562K0F7-F1
#
_entry.id   AF-A0A562K0F7-F1
#
_cell.length_a   1.000
_cell.length_b   1.000
_cell.length_c   1.000
_cell.angle_alpha   90.00
_cell.angle_beta   90.00
_cell.angle_gamma   90.00
#
_symmetry.space_group_name_H-M   'P 1'
#
loop_
_entity.id
_entity.type
_entity.pdbx_description
1 polymer ?
#
loop_
_entity_poly.entity_id
_entity_poly.type
_entity_poly.pdbx_seq_one_letter_code
_entity_poly.pdbx_strand_id
1 'polypeptide(L)'
;MKKVSFLFLIILVIITGCSSSPTKVEEDNTDDYEIDLQKVVSLMLTQSVSAEEMIGIYSEVWSTSIDITIDDSAMASILNIEYYDVPKYFKSDDRGYIAFQGNFEKALSKTQYYFKKPGKSGEIESNREEVTELIKKLNDPPEKYKDAYDIAFEMYSLYEKYITFALSPSGSLMTYNQEANKLSSDLVTKVKEFEVKMPVNKGNDE
;
A
#
# COMPACT_ATOMS: atom_id res chain seq x y z
N MET A 1 -14.54 -2.78 14.08
CA MET A 1 -14.48 -3.99 13.22
C MET A 1 -13.14 -3.97 12.51
N LYS A 2 -12.31 -5.00 12.65
CA LYS A 2 -11.01 -5.09 11.97
C LYS A 2 -11.26 -5.07 10.46
N LYS A 3 -10.95 -3.96 9.78
CA LYS A 3 -10.95 -3.93 8.30
C LYS A 3 -9.73 -4.71 7.85
N VAL A 4 -9.93 -5.98 7.50
CA VAL A 4 -8.92 -6.74 6.76
C VAL A 4 -8.72 -5.98 5.44
N SER A 5 -7.50 -5.50 5.19
CA SER A 5 -7.16 -4.81 3.94
C SER A 5 -7.49 -5.73 2.77
N PHE A 6 -8.20 -5.20 1.77
CA PHE A 6 -8.63 -5.99 0.61
C PHE A 6 -7.42 -6.46 -0.22
N LEU A 7 -6.35 -5.67 -0.25
CA LEU A 7 -5.06 -6.03 -0.84
C LEU A 7 -4.36 -7.17 -0.05
N PHE A 8 -4.51 -7.21 1.27
CA PHE A 8 -3.93 -8.26 2.11
C PHE A 8 -4.47 -9.67 1.79
N LEU A 9 -5.75 -9.77 1.42
CA LEU A 9 -6.36 -11.03 0.98
C LEU A 9 -5.77 -11.54 -0.33
N ILE A 10 -5.33 -10.64 -1.22
CA ILE A 10 -4.77 -10.99 -2.53
C ILE A 10 -3.31 -11.42 -2.41
N ILE A 11 -2.52 -10.76 -1.54
CA ILE A 11 -1.14 -11.17 -1.27
C ILE A 11 -1.07 -12.64 -0.82
N LEU A 12 -2.02 -13.09 0.01
CA LEU A 12 -2.10 -14.50 0.44
C LEU A 12 -2.28 -15.47 -0.74
N VAL A 13 -3.03 -15.08 -1.78
CA VAL A 13 -3.25 -15.89 -2.99
C VAL A 13 -1.98 -15.95 -3.83
N ILE A 14 -1.27 -14.83 -4.00
CA ILE A 14 -0.03 -14.75 -4.76
C ILE A 14 1.09 -15.56 -4.09
N ILE A 15 1.24 -15.44 -2.75
CA ILE A 15 2.28 -16.18 -2.00
C ILE A 15 2.01 -17.69 -2.02
N THR A 16 0.76 -18.15 -2.02
CA THR A 16 0.46 -19.58 -2.16
C THR A 16 0.75 -20.14 -3.57
N GLY A 17 0.84 -19.30 -4.59
CA GLY A 17 1.41 -19.68 -5.90
C GLY A 17 2.95 -19.63 -5.93
N CYS A 18 3.57 -19.04 -4.92
CA CYS A 18 5.00 -18.79 -4.81
C CYS A 18 5.63 -19.66 -3.71
N SER A 19 5.36 -20.97 -3.70
CA SER A 19 6.04 -21.90 -2.79
C SER A 19 7.22 -22.59 -3.48
N SER A 20 8.40 -21.97 -3.43
CA SER A 20 9.68 -22.67 -3.57
C SER A 20 10.59 -22.30 -2.38
N SER A 21 10.62 -23.23 -1.41
CA SER A 21 11.60 -23.22 -0.30
C SER A 21 12.99 -23.64 -0.80
N PRO A 22 14.08 -23.24 -0.12
CA PRO A 22 15.44 -23.50 -0.58
C PRO A 22 15.84 -24.94 -0.29
N THR A 23 15.61 -25.83 -1.25
CA THR A 23 16.10 -27.21 -1.18
C THR A 23 16.71 -27.61 -2.52
N LYS A 24 18.04 -27.69 -2.52
CA LYS A 24 18.92 -28.38 -3.48
C LYS A 24 18.65 -28.05 -4.96
N VAL A 25 19.58 -27.25 -5.50
CA VAL A 25 19.76 -26.87 -6.91
C VAL A 25 19.60 -28.08 -7.83
N GLU A 26 18.37 -28.30 -8.29
CA GLU A 26 18.10 -28.70 -9.66
C GLU A 26 17.82 -27.41 -10.42
N GLU A 27 18.49 -27.25 -11.55
CA GLU A 27 18.56 -26.06 -12.40
C GLU A 27 17.17 -25.78 -13.01
N ASP A 28 16.30 -25.14 -12.23
CA ASP A 28 14.99 -24.69 -12.69
C ASP A 28 15.19 -23.55 -13.69
N ASN A 29 14.71 -23.77 -14.92
CA ASN A 29 14.92 -22.94 -16.11
C ASN A 29 14.07 -21.65 -16.07
N THR A 30 13.96 -21.03 -14.90
CA THR A 30 13.18 -19.80 -14.71
C THR A 30 14.02 -18.60 -15.15
N ASP A 31 13.51 -17.83 -16.10
CA ASP A 31 14.19 -16.68 -16.71
C ASP A 31 14.38 -15.55 -15.68
N ASP A 32 15.58 -14.98 -15.58
CA ASP A 32 15.88 -13.85 -14.68
C ASP A 32 14.87 -12.70 -14.87
N TYR A 33 14.38 -12.48 -16.11
CA TYR A 33 13.37 -11.46 -16.40
C TYR A 33 12.02 -11.77 -15.73
N GLU A 34 11.61 -13.03 -15.70
CA GLU A 34 10.36 -13.45 -15.06
C GLU A 34 10.37 -13.16 -13.56
N ILE A 35 11.48 -13.54 -12.91
CA ILE A 35 11.69 -13.35 -11.48
C ILE A 35 11.64 -11.86 -11.15
N ASP A 36 12.36 -11.02 -11.91
CA ASP A 36 12.38 -9.59 -11.67
C ASP A 36 11.03 -8.92 -11.94
N LEU A 37 10.28 -9.36 -12.97
CA LEU A 37 8.95 -8.86 -13.28
C LEU A 37 7.93 -9.22 -12.18
N GLN A 38 7.94 -10.46 -11.69
CA GLN A 38 7.08 -10.87 -10.57
C GLN A 38 7.46 -10.14 -9.27
N LYS A 39 8.76 -9.92 -9.06
CA LYS A 39 9.28 -9.19 -7.90
C LYS A 39 8.79 -7.75 -7.88
N VAL A 40 8.90 -7.01 -9.00
CA VAL A 40 8.45 -5.60 -9.02
C VAL A 40 6.95 -5.49 -8.77
N VAL A 41 6.13 -6.40 -9.33
CA VAL A 41 4.69 -6.45 -9.06
C VAL A 41 4.38 -6.77 -7.59
N SER A 42 5.09 -7.74 -7.01
CA SER A 42 4.94 -8.10 -5.59
C SER A 42 5.32 -6.95 -4.66
N LEU A 43 6.38 -6.20 -4.99
CA LEU A 43 6.79 -5.00 -4.27
C LEU A 43 5.72 -3.90 -4.36
N MET A 44 5.19 -3.61 -5.56
CA MET A 44 4.10 -2.65 -5.73
C MET A 44 2.89 -2.99 -4.85
N LEU A 45 2.52 -4.27 -4.76
CA LEU A 45 1.39 -4.70 -3.94
C LEU A 45 1.65 -4.60 -2.44
N THR A 46 2.81 -5.09 -2.00
CA THR A 46 3.21 -5.02 -0.59
C THR A 46 3.26 -3.57 -0.10
N GLN A 47 3.78 -2.68 -0.93
CA GLN A 47 3.84 -1.25 -0.62
C GLN A 47 2.46 -0.58 -0.71
N SER A 48 1.60 -1.01 -1.64
CA SER A 48 0.20 -0.54 -1.71
C SER A 48 -0.59 -0.91 -0.45
N VAL A 49 -0.29 -2.05 0.21
CA VAL A 49 -0.87 -2.37 1.52
C VAL A 49 -0.46 -1.34 2.58
N SER A 50 0.83 -0.99 2.66
CA SER A 50 1.30 0.07 3.57
C SER A 50 0.63 1.42 3.30
N ALA A 51 0.40 1.76 2.03
CA ALA A 51 -0.33 2.96 1.66
C ALA A 51 -1.81 2.88 2.05
N GLU A 52 -2.46 1.72 1.89
CA GLU A 52 -3.84 1.49 2.30
C GLU A 52 -4.04 1.63 3.82
N GLU A 53 -3.08 1.18 4.63
CA GLU A 53 -3.09 1.41 6.08
C GLU A 53 -3.09 2.91 6.41
N MET A 54 -2.24 3.70 5.75
CA MET A 54 -2.22 5.15 5.93
C MET A 54 -3.55 5.79 5.54
N ILE A 55 -4.08 5.39 4.39
CA ILE A 55 -5.36 5.89 3.87
C ILE A 55 -6.51 5.56 4.83
N GLY A 56 -6.52 4.33 5.38
CA GLY A 56 -7.50 3.90 6.37
C GLY A 56 -7.47 4.77 7.63
N ILE A 57 -6.28 5.05 8.16
CA ILE A 57 -6.11 5.93 9.33
C ILE A 57 -6.57 7.35 9.03
N TYR A 58 -6.23 7.93 7.86
CA TYR A 58 -6.76 9.25 7.49
C TYR A 58 -8.29 9.27 7.45
N SER A 59 -8.91 8.28 6.80
CA SER A 59 -10.37 8.15 6.75
C SER A 59 -10.97 8.04 8.15
N GLU A 60 -10.36 7.27 9.04
CA GLU A 60 -10.91 7.02 10.38
C GLU A 60 -10.77 8.25 11.29
N VAL A 61 -9.61 8.92 11.27
CA VAL A 61 -9.41 10.18 11.98
C VAL A 61 -10.39 11.26 11.49
N TRP A 62 -10.54 11.41 10.17
CA TRP A 62 -11.48 12.38 9.61
C TRP A 62 -12.93 12.06 9.97
N SER A 63 -13.36 10.81 9.81
CA SER A 63 -14.72 10.40 10.18
C SER A 63 -14.96 10.66 11.67
N THR A 64 -14.02 10.28 12.54
CA THR A 64 -14.15 10.48 13.99
C THR A 64 -14.24 11.96 14.34
N SER A 65 -13.47 12.82 13.67
CA SER A 65 -13.51 14.26 13.90
C SER A 65 -14.85 14.91 13.53
N ILE A 66 -15.70 14.26 12.72
CA ILE A 66 -17.06 14.74 12.45
C ILE A 66 -17.92 14.63 13.72
N ASP A 67 -17.80 13.50 14.41
CA ASP A 67 -18.71 13.12 15.48
C ASP A 67 -18.25 13.61 16.85
N ILE A 68 -16.93 13.62 17.10
CA ILE A 68 -16.36 13.92 18.42
C ILE A 68 -15.08 14.76 18.34
N THR A 69 -14.71 15.35 19.48
CA THR A 69 -13.35 15.86 19.71
C THR A 69 -12.41 14.68 19.95
N ILE A 70 -11.26 14.69 19.28
CA ILE A 70 -10.26 13.63 19.38
C ILE A 70 -9.32 13.93 20.56
N ASP A 71 -9.36 13.07 21.56
CA ASP A 71 -8.43 13.01 22.67
C ASP A 71 -7.44 11.85 22.52
N ASP A 72 -6.58 11.65 23.52
CA ASP A 72 -5.60 10.57 23.52
C ASP A 72 -6.24 9.17 23.46
N SER A 73 -7.41 8.98 24.10
CA SER A 73 -8.09 7.68 24.11
C SER A 73 -8.68 7.36 22.75
N ALA A 74 -9.33 8.32 22.09
CA ALA A 74 -9.84 8.16 20.74
C ALA A 74 -8.69 7.85 19.77
N MET A 75 -7.57 8.58 19.87
CA MET A 75 -6.43 8.36 18.99
C MET A 75 -5.75 6.99 19.21
N ALA A 76 -5.60 6.56 20.47
CA ALA A 76 -5.10 5.22 20.79
C ALA A 76 -5.95 4.13 20.11
N SER A 77 -7.28 4.28 20.17
CA SER A 77 -8.21 3.35 19.54
C SER A 77 -8.09 3.34 18.02
N ILE A 78 -8.01 4.52 17.37
CA ILE A 78 -7.91 4.64 15.90
C ILE A 78 -6.62 4.00 15.39
N LEU A 79 -5.51 4.25 16.08
CA LEU A 79 -4.19 3.75 15.68
C LEU A 79 -3.90 2.33 16.15
N ASN A 80 -4.77 1.78 17.00
CA ASN A 80 -4.56 0.49 17.66
C ASN A 80 -3.19 0.43 18.36
N ILE A 81 -2.88 1.45 19.17
CA ILE A 81 -1.68 1.53 20.00
C ILE A 81 -2.08 1.67 21.47
N GLU A 82 -1.14 1.42 22.37
CA GLU A 82 -1.33 1.66 23.79
C GLU A 82 -1.56 3.15 24.07
N TYR A 83 -2.48 3.46 25.00
CA TYR A 83 -2.78 4.84 25.39
C TYR A 83 -1.51 5.63 25.76
N TYR A 84 -0.59 4.99 26.49
CA TYR A 84 0.66 5.60 26.93
C TYR A 84 1.66 5.87 25.80
N ASP A 85 1.45 5.30 24.61
CA ASP A 85 2.27 5.55 23.44
C ASP A 85 1.79 6.75 22.62
N VAL A 86 0.55 7.21 22.79
CA VAL A 86 0.00 8.37 22.08
C VAL A 86 0.88 9.62 22.23
N PRO A 87 1.38 10.00 23.43
CA PRO A 87 2.26 11.16 23.57
C PRO A 87 3.59 11.05 22.83
N LYS A 88 4.01 9.84 22.44
CA LYS A 88 5.18 9.65 21.58
C LYS A 88 4.93 10.17 20.18
N TYR A 89 3.69 10.29 19.73
CA TYR A 89 3.38 10.72 18.36
C TYR A 89 2.53 11.98 18.29
N PHE A 90 1.73 12.27 19.30
CA PHE A 90 0.84 13.42 19.34
C PHE A 90 1.18 14.32 20.52
N LYS A 91 1.05 15.63 20.28
CA LYS A 91 1.03 16.62 21.36
C LYS A 91 -0.40 17.12 21.50
N SER A 92 -1.04 16.75 22.59
CA SER A 92 -2.36 17.23 22.98
C SER A 92 -2.25 18.64 23.57
N ASP A 93 -3.34 19.41 23.53
CA ASP A 93 -3.40 20.70 24.21
C ASP A 93 -3.48 20.53 25.74
N ASP A 94 -3.52 21.62 26.48
CA ASP A 94 -3.56 21.60 27.96
C ASP A 94 -4.82 20.90 28.53
N ARG A 95 -5.81 20.60 27.69
CA ARG A 95 -7.05 19.88 28.04
C ARG A 95 -7.03 18.42 27.59
N GLY A 96 -5.93 17.95 26.99
CA GLY A 96 -5.79 16.58 26.50
C GLY A 96 -6.39 16.35 25.11
N TYR A 97 -6.66 17.41 24.33
CA TYR A 97 -7.24 17.28 22.99
C TYR A 97 -6.19 17.35 21.89
N ILE A 98 -6.31 16.44 20.91
CA ILE A 98 -5.49 16.41 19.71
C ILE A 98 -6.12 17.25 18.59
N ALA A 99 -7.44 17.12 18.39
CA ALA A 99 -8.21 17.89 17.42
C ALA A 99 -9.66 18.07 17.87
N PHE A 100 -10.20 19.29 17.76
CA PHE A 100 -11.62 19.56 18.06
C PHE A 100 -12.55 18.96 17.00
N GLN A 101 -13.77 18.64 17.42
CA GLN A 101 -14.85 18.25 16.51
C GLN A 101 -14.99 19.27 15.36
N GLY A 102 -15.09 18.76 14.14
CA GLY A 102 -15.19 19.54 12.90
C GLY A 102 -13.88 20.22 12.45
N ASN A 103 -12.79 20.12 13.20
CA ASN A 103 -11.51 20.71 12.83
C ASN A 103 -10.66 19.74 12.01
N PHE A 104 -11.04 19.57 10.74
CA PHE A 104 -10.42 18.64 9.81
C PHE A 104 -8.95 18.97 9.53
N GLU A 105 -8.58 20.24 9.41
CA GLU A 105 -7.17 20.60 9.16
C GLU A 105 -6.28 20.21 10.34
N LYS A 106 -6.78 20.40 11.57
CA LYS A 106 -6.04 19.96 12.76
C LYS A 106 -5.92 18.45 12.82
N ALA A 107 -7.00 17.73 12.58
CA ALA A 107 -7.01 16.27 12.55
C ALA A 107 -6.03 15.74 11.49
N LEU A 108 -6.09 16.27 10.26
CA LEU A 108 -5.20 15.93 9.16
C LEU A 108 -3.72 16.19 9.47
N SER A 109 -3.39 17.39 9.95
CA SER A 109 -2.00 17.76 10.24
C SER A 109 -1.40 16.91 11.35
N LYS A 110 -2.20 16.49 12.34
CA LYS A 110 -1.77 15.58 13.39
C LYS A 110 -1.51 14.18 12.84
N THR A 111 -2.37 13.66 11.98
CA THR A 111 -2.16 12.35 11.33
C THR A 111 -0.95 12.36 10.40
N GLN A 112 -0.74 13.42 9.61
CA GLN A 112 0.46 13.59 8.79
C GLN A 112 1.73 13.61 9.65
N TYR A 113 1.70 14.29 10.80
CA TYR A 113 2.81 14.28 11.74
C TYR A 113 3.08 12.89 12.32
N TYR A 114 2.02 12.12 12.62
CA TYR A 114 2.12 10.73 13.05
C TYR A 114 2.86 9.86 12.04
N PHE A 115 2.63 10.00 10.74
CA PHE A 115 3.36 9.19 9.74
C PHE A 115 4.80 9.66 9.49
N LYS A 116 5.08 10.95 9.68
CA LYS A 116 6.44 11.48 9.55
C LYS A 116 7.36 11.01 10.68
N LYS A 117 6.87 10.99 11.92
CA LYS A 117 7.72 10.76 13.11
C LYS A 117 8.35 9.36 13.22
N PRO A 118 7.64 8.23 12.97
CA PRO A 118 8.24 6.90 12.93
C PRO A 118 8.99 6.65 11.62
N GLY A 119 9.03 7.62 10.70
CA GLY A 119 9.69 7.47 9.40
C GLY A 119 8.85 6.78 8.34
N LYS A 120 7.57 6.45 8.60
CA LYS A 120 6.71 5.71 7.65
C LYS A 120 6.57 6.42 6.30
N SER A 121 6.45 7.75 6.30
CA SER A 121 6.44 8.51 5.04
C SER A 121 7.76 8.41 4.27
N GLY A 122 8.91 8.36 4.97
CA GLY A 122 10.22 8.21 4.34
C GLY A 122 10.47 6.79 3.83
N GLU A 123 10.00 5.78 4.58
CA GLU A 123 10.02 4.38 4.18
C GLU A 123 9.25 4.18 2.87
N ILE A 124 8.01 4.71 2.78
CA ILE A 124 7.20 4.63 1.56
C ILE A 124 7.87 5.34 0.38
N GLU A 125 8.48 6.50 0.58
CA GLU A 125 9.18 7.20 -0.50
C GLU A 125 10.41 6.41 -0.99
N SER A 126 11.22 5.87 -0.06
CA SER A 126 12.38 5.03 -0.43
C SER A 126 11.96 3.77 -1.19
N ASN A 127 10.86 3.16 -0.76
CA ASN A 127 10.31 1.95 -1.37
C ASN A 127 9.74 2.24 -2.77
N ARG A 128 9.18 3.44 -2.97
CA ARG A 128 8.72 3.96 -4.26
C ARG A 128 9.86 4.17 -5.25
N GLU A 129 11.01 4.65 -4.78
CA GLU A 129 12.22 4.75 -5.59
C GLU A 129 12.70 3.37 -6.04
N GLU A 130 12.68 2.35 -5.17
CA GLU A 130 13.06 0.97 -5.53
C GLU A 130 12.19 0.40 -6.65
N VAL A 131 10.87 0.54 -6.55
CA VAL A 131 9.92 0.10 -7.59
C VAL A 131 10.21 0.81 -8.91
N THR A 132 10.43 2.13 -8.86
CA THR A 132 10.73 2.95 -10.04
C THR A 132 12.01 2.48 -10.73
N GLU A 133 13.05 2.12 -9.97
CA GLU A 133 14.31 1.63 -10.56
C GLU A 133 14.17 0.22 -11.13
N LEU A 134 13.38 -0.66 -10.51
CA LEU A 134 13.12 -2.01 -11.03
C LEU A 134 12.32 -1.97 -12.34
N ILE A 135 11.23 -1.20 -12.41
CA ILE A 135 10.40 -1.13 -13.63
C ILE A 135 11.17 -0.52 -14.82
N LYS A 136 12.09 0.42 -14.55
CA LYS A 136 13.00 0.98 -15.57
C LYS A 136 13.97 -0.07 -16.13
N LYS A 137 14.52 -0.94 -15.27
CA LYS A 137 15.43 -2.01 -15.70
C LYS A 137 14.73 -3.03 -16.60
N LEU A 138 13.42 -3.20 -16.42
CA LEU A 138 12.59 -4.15 -17.17
C LEU A 138 12.04 -3.61 -18.49
N ASN A 139 12.36 -2.37 -18.89
CA ASN A 139 11.77 -1.64 -20.03
C ASN A 139 12.15 -2.18 -21.43
N ASP A 140 12.86 -3.31 -21.50
CA ASP A 140 13.14 -4.06 -22.72
C ASP A 140 12.67 -5.52 -22.56
N PRO A 141 11.34 -5.77 -22.57
CA PRO A 141 10.79 -7.10 -22.32
C PRO A 141 11.12 -8.08 -23.46
N PRO A 142 11.54 -9.33 -23.13
CA PRO A 142 11.48 -10.43 -24.09
C PRO A 142 10.05 -10.61 -24.63
N GLU A 143 9.91 -11.04 -25.89
CA GLU A 143 8.62 -11.11 -26.58
C GLU A 143 7.55 -11.90 -25.78
N LYS A 144 7.95 -12.99 -25.10
CA LYS A 144 7.06 -13.80 -24.27
C LYS A 144 6.46 -13.05 -23.07
N TYR A 145 7.13 -12.02 -22.55
CA TYR A 145 6.71 -11.27 -21.36
C TYR A 145 6.13 -9.89 -21.67
N LYS A 146 6.07 -9.50 -22.95
CA LYS A 146 5.66 -8.15 -23.36
C LYS A 146 4.27 -7.75 -22.84
N ASP A 147 3.27 -8.60 -23.02
CA ASP A 147 1.91 -8.37 -22.52
C ASP A 147 1.86 -8.20 -20.99
N ALA A 148 2.64 -9.00 -20.27
CA ALA A 148 2.68 -8.94 -18.80
C ALA A 148 3.44 -7.69 -18.31
N TYR A 149 4.51 -7.31 -19.01
CA TYR A 149 5.24 -6.06 -18.74
C TYR A 149 4.35 -4.83 -18.95
N ASP A 150 3.60 -4.77 -20.06
CA ASP A 150 2.71 -3.65 -20.35
C ASP A 150 1.68 -3.46 -19.21
N ILE A 151 1.11 -4.56 -18.69
CA ILE A 151 0.23 -4.50 -17.52
C ILE A 151 0.98 -4.06 -16.26
N ALA A 152 2.17 -4.59 -16.00
CA ALA A 152 2.98 -4.17 -14.86
C ALA A 152 3.34 -2.67 -14.92
N PHE A 153 3.54 -2.11 -16.11
CA PHE A 153 3.78 -0.68 -16.30
C PHE A 153 2.51 0.16 -16.08
N GLU A 154 1.35 -0.33 -16.48
CA GLU A 154 0.06 0.29 -16.11
C GLU A 154 -0.20 0.22 -14.60
N MET A 155 0.13 -0.91 -13.97
CA MET A 155 0.11 -1.07 -12.51
C MET A 155 1.00 -0.04 -11.83
N TYR A 156 2.23 0.15 -12.33
CA TYR A 156 3.15 1.16 -11.82
C TYR A 156 2.53 2.56 -11.82
N SER A 157 1.84 2.93 -12.91
CA SER A 157 1.15 4.23 -12.98
C SER A 157 0.02 4.39 -11.95
N LEU A 158 -0.71 3.32 -11.63
CA LEU A 158 -1.74 3.32 -10.59
C LEU A 158 -1.14 3.32 -9.19
N TYR A 159 -0.09 2.52 -8.99
CA TYR A 159 0.68 2.43 -7.76
C TYR A 159 1.23 3.81 -7.39
N GLU A 160 1.85 4.53 -8.33
CA GLU A 160 2.39 5.88 -8.13
C GLU A 160 1.32 6.86 -7.67
N LYS A 161 0.12 6.81 -8.27
CA LYS A 161 -1.02 7.62 -7.85
C LYS A 161 -1.46 7.26 -6.44
N TYR A 162 -1.51 5.97 -6.11
CA TYR A 162 -1.95 5.47 -4.81
C TYR A 162 -0.98 5.86 -3.68
N ILE A 163 0.33 5.71 -3.90
CA ILE A 163 1.37 6.17 -2.97
C ILE A 163 1.30 7.69 -2.78
N THR A 164 1.19 8.45 -3.87
CA THR A 164 1.07 9.91 -3.81
C THR A 164 -0.16 10.32 -3.00
N PHE A 165 -1.28 9.63 -3.20
CA PHE A 165 -2.53 9.87 -2.50
C PHE A 165 -2.44 9.57 -1.00
N ALA A 166 -1.73 8.50 -0.61
CA ALA A 166 -1.46 8.19 0.81
C ALA A 166 -0.54 9.23 1.47
N LEU A 167 0.48 9.72 0.75
CA LEU A 167 1.42 10.72 1.27
C LEU A 167 0.81 12.13 1.33
N SER A 168 -0.10 12.45 0.41
CA SER A 168 -0.71 13.78 0.24
C SER A 168 -2.25 13.71 0.19
N PRO A 169 -2.90 13.31 1.30
CA PRO A 169 -4.37 13.27 1.38
C PRO A 169 -4.99 14.65 1.14
N SER A 170 -6.08 14.69 0.37
CA SER A 170 -6.80 15.92 0.04
C SER A 170 -8.27 15.66 -0.29
N GLY A 171 -9.06 16.73 -0.38
CA GLY A 171 -10.50 16.67 -0.65
C GLY A 171 -11.37 16.51 0.61
N SER A 172 -12.65 16.20 0.41
CA SER A 172 -13.59 15.86 1.48
C SER A 172 -13.46 14.38 1.87
N LEU A 173 -13.93 13.99 3.06
CA LEU A 173 -13.98 12.57 3.47
C LEU A 173 -14.66 11.68 2.42
N MET A 174 -15.77 12.16 1.84
CA MET A 174 -16.52 11.41 0.83
C MET A 174 -15.69 11.20 -0.44
N THR A 175 -15.16 12.29 -1.02
CA THR A 175 -14.36 12.23 -2.25
C THR A 175 -13.05 11.48 -2.04
N TYR A 176 -12.44 11.61 -0.87
CA TYR A 176 -11.23 10.90 -0.48
C TYR A 176 -11.47 9.38 -0.45
N ASN A 177 -12.51 8.94 0.24
CA ASN A 177 -12.85 7.52 0.31
C ASN A 177 -13.26 6.95 -1.05
N GLN A 178 -13.95 7.73 -1.87
CA GLN A 178 -14.28 7.33 -3.24
C GLN A 178 -13.03 7.11 -4.09
N GLU A 179 -12.08 8.05 -4.08
CA GLU A 179 -10.85 7.93 -4.85
C GLU A 179 -9.95 6.80 -4.33
N ALA A 180 -9.83 6.66 -3.00
CA ALA A 180 -9.12 5.55 -2.36
C ALA A 180 -9.65 4.19 -2.83
N ASN A 181 -10.97 4.00 -2.76
CA ASN A 181 -11.61 2.75 -3.16
C ASN A 181 -11.45 2.48 -4.66
N LYS A 182 -11.53 3.52 -5.49
CA LYS A 182 -11.33 3.41 -6.93
C LYS A 182 -9.89 2.99 -7.25
N LEU A 183 -8.89 3.68 -6.72
CA LEU A 183 -7.47 3.34 -6.94
C LEU A 183 -7.14 1.93 -6.44
N SER A 184 -7.65 1.53 -5.27
CA SER A 184 -7.49 0.18 -4.74
C SER A 184 -8.13 -0.88 -5.67
N SER A 185 -9.36 -0.64 -6.14
CA SER A 185 -10.04 -1.54 -7.08
C SER A 185 -9.35 -1.64 -8.44
N ASP A 186 -8.85 -0.53 -8.96
CA ASP A 186 -8.12 -0.47 -10.23
C ASP A 186 -6.81 -1.27 -10.12
N LEU A 187 -6.07 -1.11 -9.01
CA LEU A 187 -4.87 -1.91 -8.72
C LEU A 187 -5.18 -3.40 -8.68
N VAL A 188 -6.23 -3.81 -7.96
CA VAL A 188 -6.64 -5.23 -7.87
C VAL A 188 -7.02 -5.81 -9.22
N THR A 189 -7.67 -5.01 -10.07
CA THR A 189 -8.03 -5.45 -11.42
C THR A 189 -6.77 -5.73 -12.23
N LYS A 190 -5.79 -4.84 -12.17
CA LYS A 190 -4.53 -5.01 -12.90
C LYS A 190 -3.67 -6.17 -12.40
N VAL A 191 -3.69 -6.47 -11.10
CA VAL A 191 -3.05 -7.69 -10.57
C VAL A 191 -3.61 -8.94 -11.24
N LYS A 192 -4.94 -9.06 -11.33
CA LYS A 192 -5.57 -10.23 -11.96
C LYS A 192 -5.25 -10.31 -13.45
N GLU A 193 -5.23 -9.18 -14.14
CA GLU A 193 -4.82 -9.13 -15.54
C GLU A 193 -3.36 -9.58 -15.71
N PHE A 194 -2.47 -9.12 -14.81
CA PHE A 194 -1.06 -9.52 -14.80
C PHE A 194 -0.92 -11.04 -14.59
N GLU A 195 -1.59 -11.60 -13.57
CA GLU A 195 -1.60 -13.05 -13.32
C GLU A 195 -2.04 -13.87 -14.54
N VAL A 196 -3.05 -13.39 -15.28
CA VAL A 196 -3.55 -14.06 -16.49
C VAL A 196 -2.57 -13.97 -17.65
N LYS A 197 -1.81 -12.87 -17.76
CA LYS A 197 -0.89 -12.61 -18.87
C LYS A 197 0.53 -13.10 -18.61
N MET A 198 0.88 -13.37 -17.35
CA MET A 198 2.15 -14.00 -17.02
C MET A 198 2.22 -15.39 -17.68
N PRO A 199 3.25 -15.66 -18.49
CA PRO A 199 3.47 -16.98 -19.05
C PRO A 199 3.61 -18.01 -17.94
N VAL A 200 2.86 -19.11 -18.02
CA VAL A 200 3.03 -20.25 -17.11
C VAL A 200 4.22 -21.06 -17.59
N ASN A 201 5.24 -21.22 -16.73
CA ASN A 201 6.32 -22.15 -16.98
C ASN A 201 5.74 -23.58 -17.01
N LYS A 202 5.53 -24.11 -18.22
CA LYS A 202 5.22 -25.53 -18.40
C LYS A 202 6.51 -26.30 -18.15
N GLY A 203 6.81 -26.59 -16.89
CA GLY A 203 7.72 -27.66 -16.54
C GLY A 203 7.28 -28.94 -17.27
N ASN A 204 8.22 -29.58 -17.94
CA ASN A 204 8.03 -30.71 -18.84
C ASN A 204 7.02 -31.75 -18.29
N ASP A 205 5.81 -31.78 -18.88
CA ASP A 205 4.96 -32.97 -18.90
C ASP A 205 5.42 -33.83 -20.09
N GLU A 206 6.54 -34.54 -19.96
CA GLU A 206 6.92 -35.69 -20.81
C GLU A 206 7.23 -36.93 -19.96
#